data_AF-A0A520SYX1-F1
#
_entry.id   AF-A0A520SYX1-F1
#
_cell.length_a   1.000
_cell.length_b   1.000
_cell.length_c   1.000
_cell.angle_alpha   90.00
_cell.angle_beta   90.00
_cell.angle_gamma   90.00
#
_symmetry.space_group_name_H-M   'P 1'
#
loop_
_entity.id
_entity.type
_entity.pdbx_description
1 polymer ?
#
loop_
_entity_poly.entity_id
_entity_poly.type
_entity_poly.pdbx_seq_one_letter_code
_entity_poly.pdbx_strand_id
1 'polypeptide(L)'
;MEYFVVLTFGVLTRILLGFTNYTQSLGVELSDTKDGIGYQNAITPPAFSVIAVIIYGLSLLSICFGFMVSFTTGLIYLGVYLASLIVVGAVFFRPGILSPFAKPFYNIVLNSIVNRHTDYKNNNDTVRAEAMGILLERFKKAYK
;
A
#
# COMPACT_ATOMS: atom_id res chain seq x y z
N MET A 1 -4.13 20.90 17.05
CA MET A 1 -3.14 19.87 16.62
C MET A 1 -3.76 18.51 16.42
N GLU A 2 -4.66 18.05 17.30
CA GLU A 2 -5.22 16.69 17.25
C GLU A 2 -6.02 16.38 15.97
N TYR A 3 -6.84 17.31 15.47
CA TYR A 3 -7.54 17.15 14.19
C TYR A 3 -6.58 16.97 12.99
N PHE A 4 -5.42 17.61 13.03
CA PHE A 4 -4.40 17.48 11.98
C PHE A 4 -3.75 16.10 12.00
N VAL A 5 -3.59 15.49 13.18
CA VAL A 5 -3.09 14.12 13.33
C VAL A 5 -4.08 13.13 12.71
N VAL A 6 -5.36 13.26 13.04
CA VAL A 6 -6.43 12.40 12.48
C VAL A 6 -6.54 12.55 10.97
N LEU A 7 -6.45 13.79 10.47
CA LEU A 7 -6.41 14.06 9.03
C LEU A 7 -5.20 13.37 8.38
N THR A 8 -4.01 13.50 8.96
CA THR A 8 -2.78 12.89 8.45
C THR A 8 -2.92 11.36 8.37
N PHE A 9 -3.49 10.74 9.40
CA PHE A 9 -3.75 9.30 9.39
C PHE A 9 -4.75 8.89 8.33
N GLY A 10 -5.81 9.66 8.09
CA GLY A 10 -6.73 9.38 6.99
C GLY A 10 -6.06 9.52 5.61
N VAL A 11 -5.22 10.54 5.40
CA VAL A 11 -4.42 10.64 4.15
C VAL A 11 -3.51 9.44 3.97
N LEU A 12 -2.76 9.06 5.01
CA LEU A 12 -1.85 7.91 4.96
C LEU A 12 -2.59 6.60 4.71
N THR A 13 -3.70 6.35 5.41
CA THR A 13 -4.54 5.16 5.15
C THR A 13 -5.02 5.13 3.70
N ARG A 14 -5.42 6.26 3.11
CA ARG A 14 -5.82 6.25 1.70
C ARG A 14 -4.67 5.92 0.76
N ILE A 15 -3.48 6.45 1.01
CA ILE A 15 -2.28 6.14 0.21
C ILE A 15 -1.93 4.66 0.33
N LEU A 16 -1.99 4.08 1.54
CA LEU A 16 -1.77 2.66 1.78
C LEU A 16 -2.78 1.80 0.99
N LEU A 17 -4.07 2.12 1.07
CA LEU A 17 -5.11 1.44 0.27
C LEU A 17 -4.85 1.57 -1.23
N GLY A 18 -4.41 2.75 -1.69
CA GLY A 18 -4.01 2.97 -3.08
C GLY A 18 -2.86 2.06 -3.51
N PHE A 19 -1.85 1.89 -2.65
CA PHE A 19 -0.74 0.97 -2.92
C PHE A 19 -1.19 -0.49 -2.90
N THR A 20 -2.05 -0.91 -1.97
CA THR A 20 -2.63 -2.26 -1.94
C THR A 20 -3.40 -2.57 -3.22
N ASN A 21 -4.22 -1.63 -3.70
CA ASN A 21 -4.95 -1.81 -4.96
C ASN A 21 -3.99 -1.88 -6.16
N TYR A 22 -2.92 -1.08 -6.14
CA TYR A 22 -1.89 -1.12 -7.17
C TYR A 22 -1.18 -2.49 -7.20
N THR A 23 -0.74 -3.02 -6.05
CA THR A 23 -0.08 -4.32 -6.00
C THR A 23 -1.03 -5.48 -6.30
N GLN A 24 -2.32 -5.34 -5.97
CA GLN A 24 -3.33 -6.31 -6.35
C GLN A 24 -3.54 -6.33 -7.87
N SER A 25 -3.74 -5.17 -8.49
CA SER A 25 -3.90 -5.06 -9.95
C SER A 25 -2.69 -5.64 -10.68
N LEU A 26 -1.48 -5.31 -10.20
CA LEU A 26 -0.24 -5.81 -10.75
C LEU A 26 -0.08 -7.32 -10.51
N GLY A 27 -0.48 -7.83 -9.35
CA GLY A 27 -0.46 -9.25 -9.04
C GLY A 27 -1.36 -10.05 -9.98
N VAL A 28 -2.54 -9.52 -10.32
CA VAL A 28 -3.45 -10.12 -11.31
C VAL A 28 -2.85 -10.05 -12.71
N GLU A 29 -2.25 -8.93 -13.11
CA GLU A 29 -1.64 -8.76 -14.44
C GLU A 29 -0.43 -9.69 -14.67
N LEU A 30 0.35 -9.95 -13.62
CA LEU A 30 1.51 -10.85 -13.67
C LEU A 30 1.14 -12.33 -13.53
N SER A 31 -0.08 -12.62 -13.08
CA SER A 31 -0.54 -13.97 -12.80
C SER A 31 -1.29 -14.57 -13.98
N ASP A 32 -1.10 -15.88 -14.16
CA ASP A 32 -1.93 -16.68 -15.06
C ASP A 32 -3.30 -17.05 -14.41
N THR A 33 -3.52 -16.68 -13.14
CA THR A 33 -4.76 -16.92 -12.39
C THR A 33 -5.48 -15.62 -12.03
N LYS A 34 -6.81 -15.68 -11.91
CA LYS A 34 -7.66 -14.49 -11.66
C LYS A 34 -7.43 -13.83 -10.31
N ASP A 35 -6.87 -14.54 -9.33
CA ASP A 35 -6.76 -14.05 -7.97
C ASP A 35 -5.46 -13.26 -7.72
N GLY A 36 -4.36 -13.57 -8.43
CA GLY A 36 -3.11 -12.78 -8.37
C GLY A 36 -2.40 -12.68 -7.02
N ILE A 37 -2.93 -13.27 -5.95
CA ILE A 37 -2.50 -13.09 -4.55
C ILE A 37 -1.03 -13.50 -4.34
N GLY A 38 -0.59 -14.60 -4.97
CA GLY A 38 0.80 -15.06 -4.86
C GLY A 38 1.78 -14.03 -5.40
N TYR A 39 1.48 -13.44 -6.56
CA TYR A 39 2.29 -12.39 -7.16
C TYR A 39 2.21 -11.09 -6.35
N GLN A 40 1.01 -10.70 -5.90
CA GLN A 40 0.82 -9.54 -5.02
C GLN A 40 1.72 -9.61 -3.77
N ASN A 41 1.79 -10.78 -3.13
CA ASN A 41 2.63 -10.99 -1.95
C ASN A 41 4.13 -11.04 -2.28
N ALA A 42 4.48 -11.48 -3.48
CA ALA A 42 5.87 -11.49 -3.95
C ALA A 42 6.40 -10.07 -4.24
N ILE A 43 5.56 -9.20 -4.80
CA ILE A 43 5.95 -7.82 -5.17
C ILE A 43 5.83 -6.83 -4.02
N THR A 44 4.88 -7.04 -3.10
CA THR A 44 4.66 -6.12 -1.97
C THR A 44 5.87 -6.14 -1.03
N PRO A 45 6.42 -4.97 -0.63
CA PRO A 45 7.52 -4.91 0.31
C PRO A 45 7.16 -5.59 1.65
N PRO A 46 8.06 -6.37 2.27
CA PRO A 46 7.75 -7.10 3.50
C PRO A 46 7.40 -6.18 4.69
N ALA A 47 8.02 -5.00 4.75
CA ALA A 47 7.73 -4.01 5.78
C ALA A 47 6.37 -3.31 5.59
N PHE A 48 5.76 -3.38 4.41
CA PHE A 48 4.51 -2.67 4.09
C PHE A 48 3.37 -3.10 5.03
N SER A 49 3.20 -4.39 5.26
CA SER A 49 2.15 -4.90 6.15
C SER A 49 2.30 -4.39 7.57
N VAL A 50 3.54 -4.32 8.08
CA VAL A 50 3.82 -3.78 9.43
C VAL A 50 3.48 -2.31 9.50
N ILE A 51 3.90 -1.51 8.50
CA ILE A 51 3.57 -0.08 8.41
C ILE A 51 2.06 0.11 8.37
N ALA A 52 1.35 -0.68 7.55
CA ALA A 52 -0.10 -0.59 7.43
C ALA A 52 -0.81 -0.88 8.76
N VAL A 53 -0.41 -1.94 9.46
CA VAL A 53 -0.96 -2.26 10.80
C VAL A 53 -0.72 -1.12 11.79
N ILE A 54 0.48 -0.51 11.81
CA ILE A 54 0.77 0.61 12.69
C ILE A 54 -0.15 1.80 12.39
N ILE A 55 -0.27 2.19 11.11
CA ILE A 55 -1.10 3.34 10.73
C ILE A 55 -2.58 3.07 11.03
N TYR A 56 -3.09 1.88 10.73
CA TYR A 56 -4.48 1.52 11.02
C TYR A 56 -4.75 1.49 12.53
N GLY A 57 -3.82 0.93 13.30
CA GLY A 57 -3.89 0.90 14.76
C GLY A 57 -3.89 2.31 15.36
N LEU A 58 -2.97 3.18 14.94
CA LEU A 58 -2.91 4.56 15.40
C LEU A 58 -4.14 5.38 14.98
N SER A 59 -4.68 5.14 13.77
CA SER A 59 -5.92 5.75 13.31
C SER A 59 -7.08 5.37 14.23
N LEU A 60 -7.24 4.07 14.53
CA LEU A 60 -8.29 3.56 15.41
C LEU A 60 -8.15 4.11 16.83
N LEU A 61 -6.95 4.06 17.41
CA LEU A 61 -6.68 4.59 18.74
C LEU A 61 -6.99 6.08 18.85
N SER A 62 -6.66 6.87 17.82
CA SER A 62 -6.97 8.30 17.79
C SER A 62 -8.47 8.55 17.82
N ILE A 63 -9.25 7.81 17.03
CA ILE A 63 -10.71 7.93 16.99
C ILE A 63 -11.32 7.51 18.33
N CYS A 64 -10.89 6.37 18.89
CA CYS A 64 -11.34 5.90 20.20
C CYS A 64 -11.02 6.90 21.30
N PHE A 65 -9.83 7.50 21.28
CA PHE A 65 -9.45 8.55 22.22
C PHE A 65 -10.40 9.76 22.14
N GLY A 66 -10.81 10.16 20.92
CA GLY A 66 -11.82 11.20 20.74
C GLY A 66 -13.12 10.90 21.48
N PHE A 67 -13.62 9.66 21.40
CA PHE A 67 -14.82 9.23 22.12
C PHE A 67 -14.65 9.18 23.65
N MET A 68 -13.44 8.90 24.13
CA MET A 68 -13.12 8.95 25.58
C MET A 68 -13.15 10.38 26.12
N VAL A 69 -12.81 11.38 25.29
CA VAL A 69 -12.91 12.80 25.66
C VAL A 69 -14.38 13.24 25.67
N SER A 70 -15.09 13.03 24.56
CA SER A 70 -16.55 13.23 24.50
C SER A 70 -17.14 12.54 23.27
N PHE A 71 -18.43 12.21 23.32
CA PHE A 71 -19.11 11.63 22.17
C PHE A 71 -19.03 12.52 20.92
N THR A 72 -19.21 13.85 21.09
CA THR A 72 -19.11 14.82 20.01
C THR A 72 -17.71 14.88 19.40
N THR A 73 -16.65 14.87 20.24
CA THR A 73 -15.25 14.87 19.77
C THR A 73 -14.95 13.61 18.96
N GLY A 74 -15.40 12.45 19.43
CA GLY A 74 -15.24 11.18 18.70
C GLY A 74 -15.89 11.20 17.31
N LEU A 75 -17.12 11.75 17.20
CA LEU A 75 -17.78 11.93 15.91
C LEU A 75 -17.02 12.89 14.99
N ILE A 76 -16.47 13.98 15.52
CA ILE A 76 -15.65 14.89 14.71
C ILE A 76 -14.39 14.19 14.21
N TYR A 77 -13.71 13.39 15.03
CA TYR A 77 -12.50 12.67 14.63
C TYR A 77 -12.80 11.65 13.54
N LEU A 78 -13.85 10.85 13.74
CA LEU A 78 -14.33 9.91 12.73
C LEU A 78 -14.70 10.64 11.43
N GLY A 79 -15.43 11.76 11.53
CA GLY A 79 -15.82 12.58 10.40
C GLY A 79 -14.64 13.12 9.61
N VAL A 80 -13.64 13.69 10.29
CA VAL A 80 -12.40 14.20 9.66
C VAL A 80 -11.63 13.07 8.98
N TYR A 81 -11.48 11.93 9.67
CA TYR A 81 -10.81 10.75 9.11
C TYR A 81 -11.49 10.27 7.83
N LEU A 82 -12.81 10.03 7.88
CA LEU A 82 -13.58 9.56 6.72
C LEU A 82 -13.59 10.59 5.58
N ALA A 83 -13.79 11.88 5.89
CA ALA A 83 -13.76 12.93 4.90
C ALA A 83 -12.40 13.00 4.18
N SER A 84 -11.30 12.89 4.93
CA SER A 84 -9.96 12.87 4.33
C SER A 84 -9.74 11.67 3.42
N LEU A 85 -10.20 10.46 3.79
CA LEU A 85 -10.14 9.27 2.93
C LEU A 85 -10.87 9.49 1.60
N ILE A 86 -12.08 10.04 1.67
CA ILE A 86 -12.92 10.30 0.50
C ILE A 86 -12.28 11.35 -0.39
N VAL A 87 -11.85 12.49 0.18
CA VAL A 87 -11.25 13.60 -0.57
C VAL A 87 -9.93 13.17 -1.23
N VAL A 88 -9.02 12.54 -0.48
CA VAL A 88 -7.74 12.06 -1.04
C VAL A 88 -8.00 11.00 -2.11
N GLY A 89 -8.97 10.11 -1.90
CA GLY A 89 -9.36 9.12 -2.90
C GLY A 89 -9.88 9.75 -4.19
N ALA A 90 -10.81 10.70 -4.05
CA ALA A 90 -11.40 11.41 -5.17
C ALA A 90 -10.40 12.32 -5.89
N VAL A 91 -9.34 12.81 -5.23
CA VAL A 91 -8.33 13.68 -5.87
C VAL A 91 -7.23 12.86 -6.54
N PHE A 92 -6.67 11.86 -5.85
CA PHE A 92 -5.44 11.20 -6.28
C PHE A 92 -5.62 9.81 -6.88
N PHE A 93 -6.80 9.19 -6.73
CA PHE A 93 -7.08 7.82 -7.17
C PHE A 93 -8.36 7.78 -8.02
N ARG A 94 -8.46 8.70 -8.99
CA ARG A 94 -9.60 8.78 -9.91
C ARG A 94 -9.56 7.64 -10.93
N PRO A 95 -10.71 7.03 -11.27
CA PRO A 95 -10.78 6.08 -12.37
C PRO A 95 -10.33 6.73 -13.69
N GLY A 96 -9.55 6.00 -14.49
CA GLY A 96 -9.14 6.44 -15.83
C GLY A 96 -8.06 7.53 -15.89
N ILE A 97 -7.58 8.03 -14.74
CA ILE A 97 -6.49 9.01 -14.67
C ILE A 97 -5.30 8.37 -13.95
N LEU A 98 -4.10 8.52 -14.52
CA LEU A 98 -2.88 8.03 -13.89
C LEU A 98 -2.66 8.77 -12.56
N SER A 99 -2.65 8.03 -11.45
CA SER A 99 -2.39 8.58 -10.13
C SER A 99 -0.98 9.20 -10.08
N PRO A 100 -0.78 10.35 -9.39
CA PRO A 100 0.56 10.87 -9.16
C PRO A 100 1.44 9.90 -8.35
N PHE A 101 0.81 8.94 -7.67
CA PHE A 101 1.52 7.87 -6.95
C PHE A 101 1.96 6.71 -7.84
N ALA A 102 1.61 6.68 -9.13
CA ALA A 102 1.97 5.57 -10.02
C ALA A 102 3.50 5.35 -10.11
N LYS A 103 4.27 6.42 -10.33
CA LYS A 103 5.74 6.36 -10.41
C LYS A 103 6.40 5.94 -9.08
N PRO A 104 6.08 6.56 -7.92
CA PRO A 104 6.65 6.11 -6.66
C PRO A 104 6.23 4.67 -6.30
N PHE A 105 4.98 4.27 -6.58
CA PHE A 105 4.53 2.89 -6.35
C PHE A 105 5.30 1.89 -7.22
N TYR A 106 5.49 2.20 -8.50
CA TYR A 106 6.32 1.42 -9.40
C TYR A 106 7.75 1.26 -8.84
N ASN A 107 8.39 2.36 -8.43
CA ASN A 107 9.74 2.32 -7.88
C ASN A 107 9.83 1.50 -6.59
N ILE A 108 8.83 1.60 -5.70
CA ILE A 108 8.75 0.80 -4.47
C ILE A 108 8.68 -0.69 -4.81
N VAL A 109 7.82 -1.07 -5.75
CA VAL A 109 7.69 -2.46 -6.19
C VAL A 109 8.97 -2.96 -6.87
N LEU A 110 9.55 -2.17 -7.77
CA LEU A 110 10.78 -2.54 -8.46
C LEU A 110 11.93 -2.77 -7.45
N ASN A 111 12.10 -1.86 -6.50
CA ASN A 111 13.12 -1.99 -5.46
C ASN A 111 12.86 -3.21 -4.57
N SER A 112 11.60 -3.49 -4.23
CA SER A 112 11.20 -4.69 -3.49
C SER A 112 11.64 -5.97 -4.22
N ILE A 113 11.35 -6.08 -5.52
CA ILE A 113 11.71 -7.24 -6.35
C ILE A 113 13.24 -7.40 -6.42
N VAL A 114 13.96 -6.32 -6.72
CA VAL A 114 15.43 -6.32 -6.85
C VAL A 114 16.11 -6.69 -5.54
N ASN A 115 15.67 -6.10 -4.43
CA ASN A 115 16.26 -6.37 -3.12
C ASN A 115 16.04 -7.84 -2.71
N ARG A 116 14.84 -8.38 -2.90
CA ARG A 116 14.54 -9.79 -2.61
C ARG A 116 15.34 -10.75 -3.48
N HIS A 117 15.49 -10.44 -4.78
CA HIS A 117 16.34 -11.23 -5.67
C HIS A 117 17.80 -11.29 -5.16
N THR A 118 18.36 -10.14 -4.78
CA THR A 118 19.72 -10.04 -4.24
C THR A 118 19.84 -10.79 -2.91
N ASP A 119 18.89 -10.63 -1.99
CA ASP A 119 18.87 -11.33 -0.70
C ASP A 119 18.82 -12.85 -0.88
N TYR A 120 17.97 -13.37 -1.77
CA TYR A 120 17.91 -14.81 -2.04
C TYR A 120 19.22 -15.33 -2.64
N LYS A 121 19.84 -14.56 -3.56
CA LYS A 121 21.15 -14.91 -4.11
C LYS A 121 22.24 -14.94 -3.03
N ASN A 122 22.26 -13.96 -2.13
CA ASN A 122 23.22 -13.90 -1.02
C ASN A 122 23.02 -15.04 -0.01
N ASN A 123 21.79 -15.50 0.17
CA ASN A 123 21.44 -16.59 1.07
C ASN A 123 21.54 -17.99 0.42
N ASN A 124 22.08 -18.10 -0.80
CA ASN A 124 22.16 -19.35 -1.59
C ASN A 124 20.80 -20.02 -1.84
N ASP A 125 19.69 -19.28 -1.79
CA ASP A 125 18.35 -19.76 -2.12
C ASP A 125 18.13 -19.62 -3.63
N THR A 126 18.71 -20.55 -4.40
CA THR A 126 18.73 -20.51 -5.86
C THR A 126 17.34 -20.56 -6.48
N VAL A 127 16.41 -21.33 -5.89
CA VAL A 127 15.04 -21.49 -6.36
C VAL A 127 14.27 -20.18 -6.27
N ARG A 128 14.33 -19.50 -5.11
CA ARG A 128 13.62 -18.22 -4.94
C ARG A 128 14.29 -17.08 -5.69
N ALA A 129 15.62 -17.10 -5.80
CA ALA A 129 16.34 -16.12 -6.62
C ALA A 129 15.91 -16.22 -8.09
N GLU A 130 15.89 -17.43 -8.67
CA GLU A 130 15.45 -17.63 -10.05
C GLU A 130 14.00 -17.18 -10.28
N ALA A 131 13.08 -17.55 -9.37
CA ALA A 131 11.69 -17.12 -9.43
C ALA A 131 11.54 -15.58 -9.41
N MET A 132 12.33 -14.89 -8.56
CA MET A 132 12.34 -13.42 -8.52
C MET A 132 12.96 -12.80 -9.78
N GLY A 133 13.92 -13.47 -10.42
CA GLY A 133 14.49 -13.06 -11.70
C GLY A 133 13.45 -13.09 -12.82
N ILE A 134 12.71 -14.20 -12.93
CA ILE A 134 11.59 -14.35 -13.89
C ILE A 134 10.53 -13.28 -13.64
N LEU A 135 10.20 -13.02 -12.37
CA LEU A 135 9.24 -11.98 -11.98
C LEU A 135 9.71 -10.58 -12.40
N LEU A 136 10.99 -10.26 -12.20
CA LEU A 136 11.58 -8.98 -12.58
C LEU A 136 11.51 -8.76 -14.10
N GLU A 137 11.77 -9.80 -14.90
CA GLU A 137 11.67 -9.73 -16.35
C GLU A 137 10.23 -9.50 -16.82
N ARG A 138 9.27 -10.26 -16.26
CA ARG A 138 7.83 -10.06 -16.54
C ARG A 138 7.40 -8.64 -16.20
N PHE A 139 7.81 -8.14 -15.03
CA PHE A 139 7.50 -6.79 -14.57
C PHE A 139 8.08 -5.72 -15.51
N LYS A 140 9.35 -5.84 -15.91
CA LYS A 140 9.97 -4.90 -16.86
C LYS A 140 9.31 -4.93 -18.24
N LYS A 141 8.83 -6.09 -18.69
CA LYS A 141 8.17 -6.24 -20.00
C LYS A 141 6.79 -5.60 -20.03
N ALA A 142 6.02 -5.70 -18.94
CA ALA A 142 4.69 -5.09 -18.83
C ALA A 142 4.74 -3.55 -18.79
N TYR A 143 5.85 -2.97 -18.30
CA TYR A 143 6.00 -1.53 -18.07
C TYR A 143 7.03 -0.85 -19.00
N LYS A 144 7.25 -1.42 -20.19
CA LYS A 144 8.17 -0.88 -21.21
C LYS A 144 7.46 0.11 -22.13
#